data_AF-A0A428TLW2-F1
#
_entry.id   AF-A0A428TLW2-F1
#
_cell.length_a   1.000
_cell.length_b   1.000
_cell.length_c   1.000
_cell.angle_alpha   90.00
_cell.angle_beta   90.00
_cell.angle_gamma   90.00
#
_symmetry.space_group_name_H-M   'P 1'
#
loop_
_entity.id
_entity.type
_entity.pdbx_description
1 polymer ?
#
loop_
_entity_poly.entity_id
_entity_poly.type
_entity_poly.pdbx_seq_one_letter_code
_entity_poly.pdbx_strand_id
1 'polypeptide(L)'
;MPNIPTLFNTAWSAINDLVSRKYWTRVWIFQEAVLAKRLILACPTAAMSFDDLGAFAHIMQVLQQFLRTVPWAKPNFLGSAAWYFIRDIIDWSRIVVISQLRLGRESKPKEMEQGFAMTMTGFNLDATNPRDHVYGLLALTGLDIKPDYTRSLGQVYTAFTRKLLETSRLRDTSQELSWLQYAGVGVFDQASTLPSWVPNLQGRSQMKVSLSTSVTYKDGLEAFAGAACIEDNVLTVPGVEVDVVTKVHTFPWGEVSGGMAQLMKEVKNVFEAYTKPQTSQVAKKPGTSPSAANEKSTQENGKEKWKGLYNFLVDFISRYPEYKNGIPLLQAVLRIIWGHPIARRVTGQTVMRGINFLKSLSIHGPNPSREENLKCLGFVLDDNFDRTFCEKVFSVEGLEHEINAYKGSLRQEFTNWEPVGGVTEAVELDNRLADLSGCWRFVETKEGYLGLGPKGAVPGDIVAILTGSSAPVILRKSGDHFKHVGASFILGLVDGELSKSIEEGKWPIQSFNIF
;
A
#
# COMPACT_ATOMS: atom_id res chain seq x y z
N MET A 1 -37.68 12.12 -7.82
CA MET A 1 -36.29 12.31 -8.28
C MET A 1 -35.40 12.25 -7.06
N PRO A 2 -34.44 11.31 -6.96
CA PRO A 2 -33.57 11.24 -5.79
C PRO A 2 -32.58 12.40 -5.83
N ASN A 3 -32.51 13.12 -4.71
CA ASN A 3 -31.65 14.26 -4.45
C ASN A 3 -30.17 13.95 -4.67
N ILE A 4 -29.63 14.44 -5.78
CA ILE A 4 -28.20 14.68 -5.99
C ILE A 4 -27.90 16.10 -5.46
N PRO A 5 -27.84 16.33 -4.13
CA PRO A 5 -26.74 17.14 -3.58
C PRO A 5 -26.45 16.83 -2.09
N THR A 6 -25.84 15.69 -1.77
CA THR A 6 -25.07 15.51 -0.51
C THR A 6 -23.56 15.45 -0.76
N LEU A 7 -23.15 15.63 -2.03
CA LEU A 7 -21.78 15.69 -2.50
C LEU A 7 -21.06 17.02 -2.17
N PHE A 8 -21.77 18.02 -1.65
CA PHE A 8 -21.28 19.40 -1.46
C PHE A 8 -21.35 19.89 -0.01
N ASN A 9 -21.04 19.04 0.98
CA ASN A 9 -20.84 19.58 2.33
C ASN A 9 -19.53 20.38 2.34
N THR A 10 -19.65 21.71 2.32
CA THR A 10 -18.53 22.66 2.33
C THR A 10 -17.61 22.47 3.53
N ALA A 11 -18.12 21.95 4.66
CA ALA A 11 -17.31 21.69 5.85
C ALA A 11 -16.31 20.54 5.62
N TRP A 12 -16.72 19.43 5.00
CA TRP A 12 -15.81 18.32 4.68
C TRP A 12 -14.73 18.74 3.68
N SER A 13 -15.10 19.54 2.68
CA SER A 13 -14.13 20.13 1.75
C SER A 13 -13.15 21.06 2.47
N ALA A 14 -13.63 21.94 3.36
CA ALA A 14 -12.78 22.86 4.10
C ALA A 14 -11.80 22.13 5.04
N ILE A 15 -12.24 21.04 5.68
CA ILE A 15 -11.37 20.18 6.49
C ILE A 15 -10.28 19.56 5.61
N ASN A 16 -10.68 18.96 4.48
CA ASN A 16 -9.72 18.36 3.55
C ASN A 16 -8.71 19.39 3.05
N ASP A 17 -9.17 20.59 2.66
CA ASP A 17 -8.33 21.68 2.20
C ASP A 17 -7.36 22.15 3.29
N LEU A 18 -7.79 22.18 4.56
CA LEU A 18 -6.97 22.54 5.70
C LEU A 18 -5.85 21.52 5.96
N VAL A 19 -6.18 20.22 6.04
CA VAL A 19 -5.18 19.18 6.36
C VAL A 19 -4.27 18.87 5.18
N SER A 20 -4.74 19.12 3.95
CA SER A 20 -3.96 18.93 2.71
C SER A 20 -3.14 20.15 2.30
N ARG A 21 -3.11 21.23 3.11
CA ARG A 21 -2.32 22.43 2.78
C ARG A 21 -0.85 22.07 2.62
N LYS A 22 -0.23 22.64 1.57
CA LYS A 22 1.25 22.64 1.38
C LYS A 22 2.03 23.17 2.59
N TYR A 23 1.39 23.92 3.48
CA TYR A 23 2.00 24.33 4.74
C TYR A 23 2.50 23.11 5.54
N TRP A 24 1.65 22.09 5.70
CA TRP A 24 1.94 20.88 6.48
C TRP A 24 2.94 19.94 5.80
N THR A 25 3.22 20.13 4.52
CA THR A 25 4.15 19.28 3.78
C THR A 25 5.59 19.76 3.92
N ARG A 26 5.87 21.00 4.36
CA ARG A 26 7.24 21.53 4.37
C ARG A 26 8.05 21.02 5.57
N VAL A 27 9.28 20.57 5.31
CA VAL A 27 10.15 19.99 6.35
C VAL A 27 10.43 20.94 7.53
N TRP A 28 10.75 22.21 7.25
CA TRP A 28 11.02 23.21 8.29
C TRP A 28 9.78 23.53 9.14
N ILE A 29 8.60 23.57 8.51
CA ILE A 29 7.34 23.81 9.21
C ILE A 29 7.03 22.68 10.18
N PHE A 30 7.37 21.44 9.83
CA PHE A 30 7.18 20.30 10.73
C PHE A 30 7.99 20.46 12.03
N GLN A 31 9.27 20.82 11.92
CA GLN A 31 10.10 21.11 13.08
C GLN A 31 9.55 22.27 13.91
N GLU A 32 9.17 23.38 13.28
CA GLU A 32 8.60 24.55 13.96
C GLU A 32 7.29 24.19 14.68
N ALA A 33 6.40 23.45 14.01
CA ALA A 33 5.12 23.03 14.55
C ALA A 33 5.29 22.05 15.72
N VAL A 34 6.25 21.14 15.67
CA VAL A 34 6.51 20.20 16.77
C VAL A 34 7.18 20.91 17.96
N LEU A 35 8.13 21.81 17.70
CA LEU A 35 8.91 22.49 18.76
C LEU A 35 8.22 23.73 19.34
N ALA A 36 7.15 24.24 18.75
CA ALA A 36 6.43 25.39 19.28
C ALA A 36 5.91 25.12 20.70
N LYS A 37 6.15 26.03 21.65
CA LYS A 37 5.55 25.94 23.00
C LYS A 37 4.04 26.07 22.96
N ARG A 38 3.53 26.91 22.06
CA ARG A 38 2.10 27.09 21.78
C ARG A 38 1.94 27.27 20.28
N LEU A 39 1.10 26.47 19.65
CA LEU A 39 0.82 26.54 18.22
C LEU A 39 -0.64 26.94 18.01
N ILE A 40 -0.84 28.11 17.41
CA ILE A 40 -2.17 28.67 17.15
C ILE A 40 -2.36 28.73 15.64
N LEU A 41 -3.48 28.21 15.17
CA LEU A 41 -3.91 28.33 13.78
C LEU A 41 -4.89 29.50 13.70
N ALA A 42 -4.57 30.50 12.89
CA ALA A 42 -5.36 31.72 12.79
C ALA A 42 -5.66 32.09 11.35
N CYS A 43 -6.83 32.67 11.13
CA CYS A 43 -7.24 33.40 9.93
C CYS A 43 -7.80 34.78 10.37
N PRO A 44 -8.14 35.68 9.44
CA PRO A 44 -8.62 37.02 9.81
C PRO A 44 -9.84 37.05 10.74
N THR A 45 -10.65 35.98 10.76
CA THR A 45 -11.92 35.93 11.49
C THR A 45 -11.95 34.96 12.66
N ALA A 46 -10.94 34.08 12.81
CA ALA A 46 -10.94 33.03 13.82
C ALA A 46 -9.54 32.55 14.16
N ALA A 47 -9.40 31.96 15.35
CA ALA A 47 -8.20 31.25 15.76
C ALA A 47 -8.56 30.01 16.58
N MET A 48 -7.74 28.97 16.50
CA MET A 48 -7.88 27.74 17.28
C MET A 48 -6.52 27.21 17.73
N SER A 49 -6.51 26.44 18.83
CA SER A 49 -5.30 25.71 19.22
C SER A 49 -5.02 24.60 18.22
N PHE A 50 -3.75 24.35 17.92
CA PHE A 50 -3.40 23.13 17.18
C PHE A 50 -3.77 21.88 17.96
N ASP A 51 -3.73 21.92 19.29
CA ASP A 51 -4.01 20.74 20.13
C ASP A 51 -5.46 20.28 19.97
N ASP A 52 -6.41 21.20 19.73
CA ASP A 52 -7.81 20.87 19.43
C ASP A 52 -7.92 20.12 18.08
N LEU A 53 -7.22 20.62 17.06
CA LEU A 53 -7.15 19.97 15.75
C LEU A 53 -6.45 18.61 15.83
N GLY A 54 -5.38 18.51 16.63
CA GLY A 54 -4.64 17.28 16.87
C GLY A 54 -5.52 16.21 17.54
N ALA A 55 -6.25 16.58 18.59
CA ALA A 55 -7.20 15.69 19.25
C ALA A 55 -8.30 15.21 18.29
N PHE A 56 -8.88 16.11 17.48
CA PHE A 56 -9.85 15.74 16.47
C PHE A 56 -9.27 14.80 15.42
N ALA A 57 -8.07 15.10 14.90
CA ALA A 57 -7.37 14.28 13.92
C ALA A 57 -7.09 12.86 14.44
N HIS A 58 -6.74 12.74 15.72
CA HIS A 58 -6.57 11.45 16.38
C HIS A 58 -7.85 10.62 16.41
N ILE A 59 -8.96 11.21 16.85
CA ILE A 59 -10.27 10.55 16.87
C ILE A 59 -10.65 10.10 15.46
N MET A 60 -10.47 10.98 14.47
CA MET A 60 -10.79 10.68 13.09
C MET A 60 -9.89 9.60 12.49
N GLN A 61 -8.60 9.58 12.80
CA GLN A 61 -7.68 8.54 12.34
C GLN A 61 -8.02 7.18 12.95
N VAL A 62 -8.32 7.12 14.25
CA VAL A 62 -8.76 5.88 14.91
C VAL A 62 -10.08 5.40 14.33
N LEU A 63 -11.03 6.31 14.11
CA LEU A 63 -12.29 6.01 13.44
C LEU A 63 -12.05 5.47 12.03
N GLN A 64 -11.20 6.10 11.22
CA GLN A 64 -10.84 5.62 9.89
C GLN A 64 -10.22 4.23 9.92
N GLN A 65 -9.26 4.01 10.80
CA GLN A 65 -8.63 2.70 10.95
C GLN A 65 -9.67 1.64 11.34
N PHE A 66 -10.56 1.96 12.28
CA PHE A 66 -11.67 1.10 12.66
C PHE A 66 -12.61 0.82 11.47
N LEU A 67 -13.05 1.85 10.74
CA LEU A 67 -13.94 1.71 9.58
C LEU A 67 -13.30 0.97 8.39
N ARG A 68 -11.97 1.01 8.25
CA ARG A 68 -11.22 0.27 7.22
C ARG A 68 -10.96 -1.19 7.59
N THR A 69 -10.83 -1.48 8.88
CA THR A 69 -10.51 -2.83 9.38
C THR A 69 -11.75 -3.66 9.69
N VAL A 70 -12.85 -3.03 10.07
CA VAL A 70 -14.07 -3.74 10.46
C VAL A 70 -15.08 -3.75 9.29
N PRO A 71 -15.69 -4.91 8.99
CA PRO A 71 -16.58 -5.12 7.86
C PRO A 71 -17.97 -4.53 8.02
N TRP A 72 -18.08 -3.23 8.28
CA TRP A 72 -19.38 -2.56 8.39
C TRP A 72 -19.91 -2.22 7.00
N ALA A 73 -21.18 -2.55 6.76
CA ALA A 73 -21.93 -1.92 5.68
C ALA A 73 -21.99 -0.41 5.93
N LYS A 74 -21.91 0.40 4.86
CA LYS A 74 -22.13 1.85 4.96
C LYS A 74 -23.45 2.10 5.69
N PRO A 75 -23.47 2.88 6.78
CA PRO A 75 -24.71 3.17 7.49
C PRO A 75 -25.73 3.85 6.58
N ASN A 76 -27.00 3.45 6.71
CA ASN A 76 -28.09 3.97 5.88
C ASN A 76 -28.33 5.48 6.08
N PHE A 77 -27.97 6.02 7.24
CA PHE A 77 -28.08 7.44 7.55
C PHE A 77 -26.97 8.31 6.92
N LEU A 78 -25.88 7.71 6.44
CA LEU A 78 -24.79 8.42 5.77
C LEU A 78 -24.95 8.36 4.26
N GLY A 79 -24.88 9.53 3.62
CA GLY A 79 -24.71 9.61 2.17
C GLY A 79 -23.37 8.99 1.75
N SER A 80 -23.33 8.34 0.58
CA SER A 80 -22.14 7.66 0.07
C SER A 80 -20.90 8.58 0.07
N ALA A 81 -21.03 9.81 -0.43
CA ALA A 81 -19.92 10.77 -0.43
C ALA A 81 -19.33 11.00 0.97
N ALA A 82 -20.18 11.26 1.97
CA ALA A 82 -19.73 11.50 3.35
C ALA A 82 -19.06 10.27 3.96
N TRP A 83 -19.58 9.07 3.67
CA TRP A 83 -18.97 7.81 4.10
C TRP A 83 -17.53 7.67 3.57
N TYR A 84 -17.31 7.88 2.28
CA TYR A 84 -15.97 7.81 1.69
C TYR A 84 -15.07 8.96 2.14
N PHE A 85 -15.62 10.15 2.39
CA PHE A 85 -14.84 11.27 2.94
C PHE A 85 -14.27 10.94 4.31
N ILE A 86 -15.13 10.41 5.18
CA ILE A 86 -14.74 10.03 6.54
C ILE A 86 -13.80 8.83 6.50
N ARG A 87 -14.11 7.79 5.71
CA ARG A 87 -13.36 6.52 5.69
C ARG A 87 -12.02 6.61 4.95
N ASP A 88 -11.97 7.29 3.80
CA ASP A 88 -10.87 7.11 2.84
C ASP A 88 -10.13 8.37 2.44
N ILE A 89 -10.83 9.50 2.29
CA ILE A 89 -10.28 10.66 1.56
C ILE A 89 -9.37 11.51 2.44
N ILE A 90 -9.77 11.79 3.68
CA ILE A 90 -9.05 12.75 4.52
C ILE A 90 -7.82 12.07 5.14
N ASP A 91 -6.64 12.52 4.76
CA ASP A 91 -5.36 12.07 5.33
C ASP A 91 -5.02 12.85 6.62
N TRP A 92 -5.32 12.22 7.76
CA TRP A 92 -5.00 12.78 9.08
C TRP A 92 -3.56 12.54 9.54
N SER A 93 -2.79 11.73 8.81
CA SER A 93 -1.50 11.20 9.28
C SER A 93 -0.52 12.30 9.71
N ARG A 94 -0.38 13.36 8.91
CA ARG A 94 0.54 14.48 9.21
C ARG A 94 0.17 15.22 10.48
N ILE A 95 -1.11 15.57 10.62
CA ILE A 95 -1.62 16.31 11.78
C ILE A 95 -1.48 15.46 13.05
N VAL A 96 -1.84 14.18 12.96
CA VAL A 96 -1.69 13.22 14.06
C VAL A 96 -0.23 13.12 14.49
N VAL A 97 0.70 12.95 13.55
CA VAL A 97 2.12 12.78 13.93
C VAL A 97 2.68 14.05 14.56
N ILE A 98 2.35 15.24 14.05
CA ILE A 98 2.74 16.50 14.70
C ILE A 98 2.16 16.53 16.13
N SER A 99 0.88 16.20 16.31
CA SER A 99 0.21 16.17 17.61
C SER A 99 0.89 15.18 18.59
N GLN A 100 1.20 13.97 18.14
CA GLN A 100 1.90 12.95 18.94
C GLN A 100 3.28 13.42 19.39
N LEU A 101 4.07 14.01 18.49
CA LEU A 101 5.39 14.54 18.85
C LEU A 101 5.29 15.68 19.86
N ARG A 102 4.33 16.58 19.68
CA ARG A 102 4.09 17.67 20.64
C ARG A 102 3.80 17.14 22.05
N LEU A 103 2.87 16.17 22.16
CA LEU A 103 2.51 15.55 23.45
C LEU A 103 3.64 14.70 24.06
N GLY A 104 4.39 13.98 23.21
CA GLY A 104 5.53 13.15 23.63
C GLY A 104 6.65 13.99 24.24
N ARG A 105 6.86 15.22 23.73
CA ARG A 105 7.85 16.15 24.27
C ARG A 105 7.56 16.54 25.71
N GLU A 106 6.31 16.83 26.02
CA GLU A 106 5.90 17.32 27.34
C GLU A 106 5.93 16.20 28.39
N SER A 107 5.58 14.98 27.97
CA SER A 107 5.48 13.82 28.86
C SER A 107 6.80 13.08 29.03
N LYS A 108 7.63 12.95 27.98
CA LYS A 108 8.85 12.10 27.99
C LYS A 108 9.96 12.60 27.03
N PRO A 109 10.69 13.67 27.40
CA PRO A 109 11.66 14.33 26.51
C PRO A 109 12.77 13.40 25.97
N LYS A 110 13.34 12.54 26.84
CA LYS A 110 14.42 11.61 26.46
C LYS A 110 13.93 10.47 25.57
N GLU A 111 12.70 10.00 25.73
CA GLU A 111 12.12 8.98 24.84
C GLU A 111 11.79 9.57 23.46
N MET A 112 11.54 10.88 23.36
CA MET A 112 11.24 11.57 22.09
C MET A 112 12.50 11.98 21.31
N GLU A 113 13.50 12.60 21.96
CA GLU A 113 14.83 12.86 21.35
C GLU A 113 15.43 11.56 20.82
N GLN A 114 15.21 10.48 21.57
CA GLN A 114 15.67 9.19 21.17
C GLN A 114 14.73 8.65 20.09
N GLY A 115 13.39 8.71 20.22
CA GLY A 115 12.29 8.24 19.35
C GLY A 115 12.34 8.44 17.83
N PHE A 116 13.53 8.51 17.22
CA PHE A 116 13.94 8.25 15.85
C PHE A 116 13.07 7.30 15.02
N ALA A 117 12.31 6.42 15.65
CA ALA A 117 11.33 5.58 14.97
C ALA A 117 10.11 6.36 14.42
N MET A 118 9.87 7.60 14.88
CA MET A 118 8.91 8.52 14.26
C MET A 118 9.38 9.03 12.89
N THR A 119 10.69 8.91 12.59
CA THR A 119 11.45 9.61 11.53
C THR A 119 11.09 9.20 10.10
N MET A 120 10.06 8.38 9.94
CA MET A 120 9.50 8.08 8.64
C MET A 120 8.50 9.09 8.10
N THR A 121 8.00 9.99 8.97
CA THR A 121 7.17 11.11 8.53
C THR A 121 7.97 12.21 7.85
N GLY A 122 9.22 12.44 8.28
CA GLY A 122 10.12 13.40 7.66
C GLY A 122 10.37 13.14 6.17
N PHE A 123 10.34 11.87 5.76
CA PHE A 123 10.60 11.49 4.37
C PHE A 123 9.39 11.71 3.46
N ASN A 124 8.23 12.06 4.02
CA ASN A 124 7.04 12.48 3.25
C ASN A 124 6.85 14.01 3.28
N LEU A 125 7.86 14.76 3.74
CA LEU A 125 7.85 16.22 3.75
C LEU A 125 8.62 16.76 2.56
N ASP A 126 8.11 17.80 1.93
CA ASP A 126 8.74 18.56 0.86
C ASP A 126 9.91 19.39 1.37
N ALA A 127 11.00 19.36 0.61
CA ALA A 127 12.16 20.22 0.79
C ALA A 127 12.63 20.76 -0.56
N THR A 128 12.95 22.06 -0.63
CA THR A 128 13.53 22.66 -1.83
C THR A 128 14.98 22.21 -2.01
N ASN A 129 15.77 22.24 -0.93
CA ASN A 129 17.08 21.61 -0.90
C ASN A 129 16.92 20.19 -0.32
N PRO A 130 17.28 19.12 -1.07
CA PRO A 130 17.08 17.76 -0.58
C PRO A 130 17.88 17.44 0.69
N ARG A 131 18.97 18.16 1.00
CA ARG A 131 19.68 17.99 2.29
C ARG A 131 18.81 18.35 3.50
N ASP A 132 17.80 19.20 3.32
CA ASP A 132 16.93 19.63 4.41
C ASP A 132 15.98 18.51 4.88
N HIS A 133 15.80 17.42 4.11
CA HIS A 133 15.14 16.22 4.65
C HIS A 133 15.88 15.62 5.84
N VAL A 134 17.18 15.90 5.98
CA VAL A 134 17.98 15.58 7.17
C VAL A 134 18.03 16.79 8.09
N TYR A 135 18.50 17.94 7.59
CA TYR A 135 18.82 19.10 8.44
C TYR A 135 17.60 19.72 9.11
N GLY A 136 16.46 19.74 8.42
CA GLY A 136 15.20 20.27 8.96
C GLY A 136 14.56 19.40 10.03
N LEU A 137 15.18 18.27 10.39
CA LEU A 137 14.70 17.37 11.45
C LEU A 137 15.71 17.20 12.59
N LEU A 138 16.92 17.76 12.48
CA LEU A 138 18.00 17.49 13.44
C LEU A 138 17.63 17.84 14.87
N ALA A 139 16.92 18.96 15.07
CA ALA A 139 16.46 19.41 16.39
C ALA A 139 15.41 18.46 17.02
N LEU A 140 14.74 17.63 16.21
CA LEU A 140 13.82 16.60 16.69
C LEU A 140 14.55 15.28 16.98
N THR A 141 15.58 14.98 16.20
CA THR A 141 16.29 13.70 16.25
C THR A 141 17.39 13.60 17.30
N GLY A 142 17.88 14.74 17.81
CA GLY A 142 19.01 14.78 18.73
C GLY A 142 20.33 14.26 18.15
N LEU A 143 20.43 14.02 16.84
CA LEU A 143 21.70 13.59 16.23
C LEU A 143 22.73 14.70 16.24
N ASP A 144 23.95 14.34 16.61
CA ASP A 144 25.13 15.19 16.44
C ASP A 144 25.60 15.19 14.98
N ILE A 145 24.79 15.82 14.12
CA ILE A 145 25.12 16.14 12.74
C ILE A 145 25.03 17.65 12.59
N LYS A 146 26.08 18.29 12.09
CA LYS A 146 26.06 19.72 11.79
C LYS A 146 25.63 19.95 10.33
N PRO A 147 24.68 20.86 10.07
CA PRO A 147 24.34 21.24 8.70
C PRO A 147 25.57 21.73 7.93
N ASP A 148 25.86 21.09 6.80
CA ASP A 148 26.97 21.43 5.91
C ASP A 148 26.51 21.28 4.46
N TYR A 149 26.13 22.40 3.87
CA TYR A 149 25.63 22.45 2.50
C TYR A 149 26.71 22.29 1.43
N THR A 150 27.99 22.24 1.82
CA THR A 150 29.10 21.98 0.89
C THR A 150 29.24 20.50 0.54
N ARG A 151 28.77 19.59 1.40
CA ARG A 151 28.80 18.14 1.18
C ARG A 151 27.84 17.72 0.09
N SER A 152 28.15 16.64 -0.62
CA SER A 152 27.22 16.04 -1.59
C SER A 152 26.00 15.45 -0.88
N LEU A 153 24.88 15.31 -1.60
CA LEU A 153 23.66 14.71 -1.06
C LEU A 153 23.93 13.31 -0.48
N GLY A 154 24.73 12.50 -1.20
CA GLY A 154 25.07 11.16 -0.74
C GLY A 154 25.90 11.15 0.53
N GLN A 155 26.87 12.04 0.66
CA GLN A 155 27.63 12.16 1.90
C GLN A 155 26.74 12.51 3.11
N VAL A 156 25.74 13.38 2.93
CA VAL A 156 24.80 13.78 3.98
C VAL A 156 23.89 12.62 4.37
N TYR A 157 23.23 11.98 3.40
CA TYR A 157 22.31 10.88 3.67
C TYR A 157 23.03 9.65 4.24
N THR A 158 24.20 9.29 3.73
CA THR A 158 24.98 8.17 4.28
C THR A 158 25.43 8.46 5.71
N ALA A 159 25.89 9.68 6.02
CA ALA A 159 26.26 10.06 7.39
C ALA A 159 25.06 9.99 8.34
N PHE A 160 23.90 10.47 7.89
CA PHE A 160 22.64 10.35 8.62
C PHE A 160 22.28 8.89 8.89
N THR A 161 22.34 8.02 7.89
CA THR A 161 22.00 6.59 8.05
C THR A 161 22.98 5.83 8.94
N ARG A 162 24.27 6.18 8.96
CA ARG A 162 25.19 5.62 9.96
C ARG A 162 24.78 5.99 11.38
N LYS A 163 24.42 7.25 11.60
CA LYS A 163 23.93 7.73 12.90
C LYS A 163 22.59 7.10 13.29
N LEU A 164 21.73 6.76 12.33
CA LEU A 164 20.54 5.93 12.56
C LEU A 164 20.91 4.58 13.17
N LEU A 165 21.83 3.84 12.53
CA LEU A 165 22.26 2.52 12.99
C LEU A 165 22.83 2.58 14.41
N GLU A 166 23.76 3.52 14.65
CA GLU A 166 24.40 3.72 15.96
C GLU A 166 23.36 3.99 17.06
N THR A 167 22.34 4.79 16.76
CA THR A 167 21.33 5.20 17.73
C THR A 167 20.27 4.12 17.96
N SER A 168 19.88 3.37 16.92
CA SER A 168 18.89 2.28 17.01
C SER A 168 19.37 1.14 17.91
N ARG A 169 20.68 0.84 17.88
CA ARG A 169 21.31 -0.17 18.76
C ARG A 169 21.14 0.08 20.24
N LEU A 170 21.06 1.34 20.63
CA LEU A 170 20.88 1.71 22.03
C LEU A 170 19.46 1.40 22.54
N ARG A 171 18.53 0.97 21.67
CA ARG A 171 17.13 0.70 22.02
C ARG A 171 16.71 -0.74 21.83
N ASP A 172 16.70 -1.17 20.57
CA ASP A 172 16.08 -2.40 20.14
C ASP A 172 16.85 -2.91 18.92
N THR A 173 17.69 -3.91 19.16
CA THR A 173 18.49 -4.56 18.14
C THR A 173 17.64 -5.32 17.14
N SER A 174 16.38 -5.65 17.45
CA SER A 174 15.50 -6.42 16.56
C SER A 174 14.99 -5.63 15.35
N GLN A 175 15.06 -4.29 15.37
CA GLN A 175 14.63 -3.43 14.26
C GLN A 175 15.67 -2.38 13.89
N GLU A 176 16.95 -2.70 14.12
CA GLU A 176 18.05 -1.77 13.90
C GLU A 176 18.22 -1.34 12.43
N LEU A 177 17.56 -1.99 11.46
CA LEU A 177 17.59 -1.67 10.02
C LEU A 177 16.21 -1.32 9.43
N SER A 178 15.26 -0.89 10.27
CA SER A 178 13.89 -0.54 9.83
C SER A 178 13.81 0.52 8.72
N TRP A 179 14.86 1.31 8.47
CA TRP A 179 14.89 2.27 7.35
C TRP A 179 15.07 1.62 5.98
N LEU A 180 15.48 0.34 5.90
CA LEU A 180 15.70 -0.35 4.62
C LEU A 180 14.44 -0.40 3.76
N GLN A 181 13.25 -0.36 4.37
CA GLN A 181 11.99 -0.29 3.63
C GLN A 181 11.80 1.01 2.82
N TYR A 182 12.69 2.00 3.02
CA TYR A 182 12.69 3.29 2.32
C TYR A 182 13.97 3.53 1.51
N ALA A 183 14.80 2.50 1.42
CA ALA A 183 15.96 2.41 0.55
C ALA A 183 15.65 1.43 -0.59
N GLY A 184 16.50 1.44 -1.61
CA GLY A 184 16.47 0.44 -2.67
C GLY A 184 16.52 1.02 -4.07
N VAL A 185 17.41 0.46 -4.91
CA VAL A 185 17.62 0.91 -6.29
C VAL A 185 16.48 0.54 -7.23
N GLY A 186 15.61 -0.40 -6.85
CA GLY A 186 14.42 -0.78 -7.60
C GLY A 186 13.17 0.00 -7.19
N VAL A 187 13.22 0.77 -6.10
CA VAL A 187 12.13 1.65 -5.68
C VAL A 187 12.22 3.00 -6.38
N PHE A 188 13.45 3.53 -6.52
CA PHE A 188 13.71 4.84 -7.11
C PHE A 188 14.42 4.67 -8.46
N ASP A 189 13.77 5.09 -9.55
CA ASP A 189 14.29 4.97 -10.92
C ASP A 189 15.59 5.81 -11.08
N GLN A 190 16.75 5.12 -10.98
CA GLN A 190 18.09 5.44 -11.48
C GLN A 190 18.79 6.77 -11.06
N ALA A 191 20.13 6.68 -10.99
CA ALA A 191 21.10 7.77 -10.80
C ALA A 191 21.26 8.40 -9.40
N SER A 192 20.89 7.70 -8.32
CA SER A 192 21.38 8.14 -7.01
C SER A 192 22.86 7.76 -6.87
N THR A 193 23.71 8.70 -6.46
CA THR A 193 25.06 8.41 -5.95
C THR A 193 24.98 7.79 -4.54
N LEU A 194 23.81 7.30 -4.15
CA LEU A 194 23.55 6.76 -2.82
C LEU A 194 23.87 5.26 -2.84
N PRO A 195 24.55 4.76 -1.81
CA PRO A 195 24.58 3.32 -1.52
C PRO A 195 23.14 2.76 -1.50
N SER A 196 22.93 1.54 -1.97
CA SER A 196 21.56 1.00 -2.19
C SER A 196 20.75 0.85 -0.91
N TRP A 197 21.44 0.73 0.24
CA TRP A 197 20.86 0.64 1.58
C TRP A 197 20.57 2.00 2.23
N VAL A 198 21.00 3.11 1.61
CA VAL A 198 20.72 4.47 2.09
C VAL A 198 19.34 4.91 1.61
N PRO A 199 18.46 5.40 2.51
CA PRO A 199 17.12 5.81 2.14
C PRO A 199 17.16 7.06 1.25
N ASN A 200 16.37 7.04 0.17
CA ASN A 200 16.25 8.18 -0.73
C ASN A 200 15.12 9.10 -0.26
N LEU A 201 15.43 10.01 0.66
CA LEU A 201 14.42 10.86 1.31
C LEU A 201 13.72 11.80 0.32
N GLN A 202 14.45 12.26 -0.70
CA GLN A 202 13.90 13.13 -1.73
C GLN A 202 12.96 12.37 -2.67
N GLY A 203 13.38 11.19 -3.12
CA GLY A 203 12.53 10.32 -3.92
C GLY A 203 11.27 9.93 -3.14
N ARG A 204 11.41 9.66 -1.83
CA ARG A 204 10.29 9.33 -0.96
C ARG A 204 9.26 10.45 -0.85
N SER A 205 9.68 11.71 -0.75
CA SER A 205 8.75 12.83 -0.60
C SER A 205 7.95 13.11 -1.88
N GLN A 206 8.52 12.76 -3.03
CA GLN A 206 7.86 12.86 -4.33
C GLN A 206 6.87 11.72 -4.58
N MET A 207 7.02 10.60 -3.88
CA MET A 207 6.09 9.47 -3.95
C MET A 207 4.80 9.74 -3.18
N LYS A 208 3.66 9.59 -3.84
CA LYS A 208 2.32 9.75 -3.24
C LYS A 208 1.76 8.47 -2.59
N VAL A 209 2.51 7.37 -2.63
CA VAL A 209 2.07 6.05 -2.17
C VAL A 209 2.82 5.64 -0.90
N SER A 210 2.22 4.80 -0.06
CA SER A 210 2.90 4.17 1.08
C SER A 210 3.83 3.05 0.61
N LEU A 211 5.11 3.13 0.98
CA LEU A 211 6.10 2.07 0.77
C LEU A 211 6.16 1.04 1.92
N SER A 212 5.38 1.22 2.98
CA SER A 212 5.38 0.24 4.05
C SER A 212 4.60 -1.01 3.62
N THR A 213 5.21 -2.18 3.81
CA THR A 213 4.56 -3.47 3.58
C THR A 213 3.60 -3.85 4.72
N SER A 214 3.42 -2.97 5.73
CA SER A 214 2.55 -3.15 6.91
C SER A 214 2.82 -4.40 7.75
N VAL A 215 3.98 -5.02 7.56
CA VAL A 215 4.31 -6.32 8.15
C VAL A 215 5.62 -6.21 8.90
N THR A 216 5.60 -6.59 10.18
CA THR A 216 6.81 -6.74 10.99
C THR A 216 7.15 -8.22 11.06
N TYR A 217 8.22 -8.61 10.38
CA TYR A 217 8.82 -9.92 10.49
C TYR A 217 9.62 -9.99 11.80
N LYS A 218 9.31 -10.93 12.69
CA LYS A 218 10.04 -11.09 13.97
C LYS A 218 10.47 -12.52 14.29
N ASP A 219 9.79 -13.50 13.73
CA ASP A 219 10.07 -14.92 13.96
C ASP A 219 11.47 -15.30 13.46
N GLY A 220 12.26 -16.02 14.26
CA GLY A 220 13.54 -16.64 13.87
C GLY A 220 14.71 -15.67 13.72
N LEU A 221 14.50 -14.37 13.96
CA LEU A 221 15.55 -13.35 13.87
C LEU A 221 16.57 -13.49 15.00
N GLU A 222 16.19 -14.06 16.14
CA GLU A 222 17.05 -14.34 17.28
C GLU A 222 18.14 -15.38 16.98
N ALA A 223 17.96 -16.19 15.93
CA ALA A 223 18.95 -17.17 15.51
C ALA A 223 20.17 -16.52 14.82
N PHE A 224 20.05 -15.26 14.39
CA PHE A 224 21.14 -14.56 13.71
C PHE A 224 22.22 -14.11 14.68
N ALA A 225 23.43 -14.65 14.50
CA ALA A 225 24.62 -14.19 15.19
C ALA A 225 25.31 -13.05 14.41
N GLY A 226 25.63 -11.96 15.11
CA GLY A 226 26.32 -10.79 14.56
C GLY A 226 25.41 -9.57 14.37
N ALA A 227 25.97 -8.38 14.58
CA ALA A 227 25.28 -7.12 14.33
C ALA A 227 25.56 -6.64 12.90
N ALA A 228 24.69 -5.78 12.35
CA ALA A 228 25.04 -5.12 11.09
C ALA A 228 26.33 -4.29 11.25
N CYS A 229 27.01 -3.92 10.18
CA CYS A 229 28.03 -2.88 10.26
C CYS A 229 28.09 -2.13 8.94
N ILE A 230 28.58 -0.88 9.00
CA ILE A 230 28.77 -0.06 7.82
C ILE A 230 30.23 0.36 7.77
N GLU A 231 30.98 -0.22 6.84
CA GLU A 231 32.40 0.06 6.59
C GLU A 231 32.58 0.37 5.10
N ASP A 232 33.31 1.44 4.77
CA ASP A 232 33.58 1.84 3.37
C ASP A 232 32.34 1.93 2.44
N ASN A 233 31.20 2.31 3.01
CA ASN A 233 29.87 2.38 2.36
C ASN A 233 29.23 1.01 2.02
N VAL A 234 29.76 -0.08 2.55
CA VAL A 234 29.16 -1.41 2.49
C VAL A 234 28.42 -1.67 3.81
N LEU A 235 27.14 -2.01 3.72
CA LEU A 235 26.37 -2.54 4.83
C LEU A 235 26.54 -4.05 4.88
N THR A 236 27.27 -4.55 5.86
CA THR A 236 27.41 -5.99 6.12
C THR A 236 26.39 -6.42 7.17
N VAL A 237 25.59 -7.45 6.88
CA VAL A 237 24.50 -7.88 7.78
C VAL A 237 24.25 -9.39 7.67
N PRO A 238 24.06 -10.11 8.79
CA PRO A 238 23.64 -11.50 8.75
C PRO A 238 22.19 -11.66 8.28
N GLY A 239 21.90 -12.75 7.58
CA GLY A 239 20.54 -13.10 7.19
C GLY A 239 20.47 -14.44 6.48
N VAL A 240 19.37 -14.70 5.80
CA VAL A 240 19.18 -15.88 4.94
C VAL A 240 18.75 -15.49 3.53
N GLU A 241 19.19 -16.27 2.56
CA GLU A 241 18.61 -16.30 1.21
C GLU A 241 17.44 -17.29 1.25
N VAL A 242 16.23 -16.78 1.05
CA VAL A 242 15.00 -17.56 1.16
C VAL A 242 14.68 -18.23 -0.17
N ASP A 243 14.68 -17.44 -1.24
CA ASP A 243 14.33 -17.90 -2.58
C ASP A 243 14.78 -16.89 -3.66
N VAL A 244 14.58 -17.24 -4.93
CA VAL A 244 14.91 -16.42 -6.10
C VAL A 244 13.64 -16.06 -6.85
N VAL A 245 13.49 -14.79 -7.21
CA VAL A 245 12.41 -14.30 -8.08
C VAL A 245 12.56 -14.91 -9.47
N THR A 246 11.50 -15.54 -9.98
CA THR A 246 11.47 -16.16 -11.32
C THR A 246 10.55 -15.45 -12.29
N LYS A 247 9.47 -14.83 -11.79
CA LYS A 247 8.56 -14.02 -12.61
C LYS A 247 8.23 -12.71 -11.92
N VAL A 248 8.11 -11.66 -12.73
CA VAL A 248 7.66 -10.33 -12.30
C VAL A 248 6.50 -9.92 -13.18
N HIS A 249 5.36 -9.64 -12.57
CA HIS A 249 4.13 -9.25 -13.27
C HIS A 249 3.88 -7.76 -13.10
N THR A 250 3.66 -7.11 -14.24
CA THR A 250 3.29 -5.70 -14.30
C THR A 250 1.86 -5.59 -14.81
N PHE A 251 1.06 -4.83 -14.08
CA PHE A 251 -0.29 -4.47 -14.47
C PHE A 251 -0.29 -2.95 -14.69
N PRO A 252 -0.41 -2.46 -15.94
CA PRO A 252 -0.38 -1.03 -16.18
C PRO A 252 -1.68 -0.42 -15.67
N TRP A 253 -1.63 0.20 -14.51
CA TRP A 253 -2.68 1.11 -14.04
C TRP A 253 -2.17 2.53 -14.21
N GLY A 254 -2.98 3.41 -14.81
CA GLY A 254 -2.64 4.83 -14.87
C GLY A 254 -2.60 5.42 -13.46
N GLU A 255 -1.72 6.39 -13.21
CA GLU A 255 -1.81 7.18 -11.97
C GLU A 255 -3.23 7.76 -11.87
N VAL A 256 -3.89 7.55 -10.72
CA VAL A 256 -5.11 8.28 -10.38
C VAL A 256 -4.70 9.71 -10.05
N SER A 257 -4.34 10.47 -11.08
CA SER A 257 -3.96 11.87 -10.97
C SER A 257 -5.23 12.73 -11.04
N GLY A 258 -5.42 13.60 -10.04
CA GLY A 258 -6.50 14.61 -10.03
C GLY A 258 -7.42 14.61 -8.81
N GLY A 259 -7.17 13.75 -7.81
CA GLY A 259 -7.93 13.75 -6.55
C GLY A 259 -9.44 13.62 -6.77
N MET A 260 -10.23 14.30 -5.92
CA MET A 260 -11.70 14.22 -5.94
C MET A 260 -12.34 14.56 -7.30
N ALA A 261 -11.76 15.47 -8.09
CA ALA A 261 -12.35 15.87 -9.36
C ALA A 261 -12.27 14.76 -10.43
N GLN A 262 -11.17 14.02 -10.46
CA GLN A 262 -10.99 12.90 -11.38
C GLN A 262 -11.78 11.68 -10.93
N LEU A 263 -11.77 11.37 -9.62
CA LEU A 263 -12.59 10.30 -9.05
C LEU A 263 -14.09 10.53 -9.32
N MET A 264 -14.57 11.76 -9.12
CA MET A 264 -15.96 12.12 -9.41
C MET A 264 -16.29 12.07 -10.90
N LYS A 265 -15.33 12.39 -11.77
CA LYS A 265 -15.47 12.24 -13.22
C LYS A 265 -15.50 10.78 -13.63
N GLU A 266 -14.70 9.91 -13.02
CA GLU A 266 -14.68 8.47 -13.27
C GLU A 266 -15.95 7.79 -12.76
N VAL A 267 -16.39 8.10 -11.54
CA VAL A 267 -17.68 7.64 -10.99
C VAL A 267 -18.84 8.07 -11.90
N LYS A 268 -18.83 9.33 -12.39
CA LYS A 268 -19.84 9.82 -13.33
C LYS A 268 -19.78 9.10 -14.68
N ASN A 269 -18.59 8.94 -15.26
CA ASN A 269 -18.40 8.27 -16.55
C ASN A 269 -18.79 6.79 -16.51
N VAL A 270 -18.43 6.09 -15.42
CA VAL A 270 -18.86 4.72 -15.15
C VAL A 270 -20.38 4.70 -15.04
N PHE A 271 -20.97 5.52 -14.17
CA PHE A 271 -22.42 5.59 -14.02
C PHE A 271 -23.16 5.85 -15.37
N GLU A 272 -22.65 6.74 -16.21
CA GLU A 272 -23.19 7.03 -17.55
C GLU A 272 -23.01 5.88 -18.55
N ALA A 273 -21.87 5.17 -18.54
CA ALA A 273 -21.62 4.01 -19.39
C ALA A 273 -22.52 2.81 -19.04
N TYR A 274 -22.84 2.64 -17.74
CA TYR A 274 -23.67 1.54 -17.24
C TYR A 274 -25.17 1.83 -17.31
N THR A 275 -25.59 3.09 -17.42
CA THR A 275 -27.01 3.49 -17.52
C THR A 275 -27.48 3.69 -18.96
N LYS A 276 -26.58 3.68 -19.97
CA LYS A 276 -26.99 3.65 -21.38
C LYS A 276 -27.72 2.34 -21.70
N PRO A 277 -28.96 2.38 -22.21
CA PRO A 277 -29.66 1.18 -22.66
C PRO A 277 -28.88 0.52 -23.81
N GLN A 278 -28.61 -0.79 -23.73
CA GLN A 278 -28.19 -1.54 -24.91
C GLN A 278 -29.34 -1.50 -25.92
N THR A 279 -29.27 -0.62 -26.90
CA THR A 279 -30.25 -0.57 -27.99
C THR A 279 -29.82 -1.53 -29.08
N SER A 280 -30.67 -2.53 -29.31
CA SER A 280 -30.68 -3.41 -30.45
C SER A 280 -30.56 -2.63 -31.76
N GLN A 281 -29.81 -3.19 -32.71
CA GLN A 281 -29.66 -2.69 -34.07
C GLN A 281 -31.02 -2.32 -34.70
N VAL A 282 -31.29 -1.04 -34.91
CA VAL A 282 -32.19 -0.57 -35.98
C VAL A 282 -31.67 0.77 -36.52
N ALA A 283 -31.45 0.82 -37.83
CA ALA A 283 -30.89 1.95 -38.56
C ALA A 283 -31.72 3.24 -38.44
N LYS A 284 -31.05 4.38 -38.24
CA LYS A 284 -31.45 5.71 -38.77
C LYS A 284 -30.25 6.68 -38.85
N LYS A 285 -30.25 7.48 -39.92
CA LYS A 285 -29.21 8.37 -40.46
C LYS A 285 -29.06 9.72 -39.69
N PRO A 286 -28.06 10.58 -40.00
CA PRO A 286 -27.20 11.25 -39.02
C PRO A 286 -27.66 12.64 -38.59
N GLY A 287 -27.35 13.00 -37.34
CA GLY A 287 -27.43 14.36 -36.80
C GLY A 287 -26.36 14.56 -35.73
N THR A 288 -25.34 15.36 -36.08
CA THR A 288 -24.28 16.01 -35.28
C THR A 288 -24.01 15.51 -33.85
N SER A 289 -22.92 14.75 -33.71
CA SER A 289 -22.36 14.22 -32.46
C SER A 289 -21.38 15.19 -31.77
N PRO A 290 -21.34 15.24 -30.43
CA PRO A 290 -20.09 15.44 -29.68
C PRO A 290 -19.24 14.15 -29.77
N SER A 291 -17.92 14.29 -29.84
CA SER A 291 -16.96 13.30 -30.37
C SER A 291 -17.02 11.88 -29.76
N ALA A 292 -17.41 10.90 -30.58
CA ALA A 292 -17.33 9.45 -30.31
C ALA A 292 -15.89 8.90 -30.10
N ALA A 293 -14.86 9.73 -30.31
CA ALA A 293 -13.46 9.35 -30.11
C ALA A 293 -13.08 9.24 -28.62
N ASN A 294 -13.64 10.08 -27.74
CA ASN A 294 -13.29 10.08 -26.32
C ASN A 294 -13.92 8.90 -25.54
N GLU A 295 -15.17 8.52 -25.86
CA GLU A 295 -15.83 7.38 -25.19
C GLU A 295 -15.20 6.03 -25.54
N LYS A 296 -14.81 5.82 -26.81
CA LYS A 296 -14.09 4.60 -27.24
C LYS A 296 -12.73 4.47 -26.56
N SER A 297 -11.95 5.56 -26.52
CA SER A 297 -10.62 5.55 -25.88
C SER A 297 -10.66 5.23 -24.38
N THR A 298 -11.73 5.63 -23.68
CA THR A 298 -11.87 5.40 -22.24
C THR A 298 -12.27 3.96 -21.92
N GLN A 299 -13.15 3.35 -22.74
CA GLN A 299 -13.51 1.93 -22.61
C GLN A 299 -12.37 0.98 -23.03
N GLU A 300 -11.61 1.31 -24.08
CA GLU A 300 -10.43 0.55 -24.50
C GLU A 300 -9.32 0.60 -23.44
N ASN A 301 -9.03 1.78 -22.88
CA ASN A 301 -8.08 1.92 -21.78
C ASN A 301 -8.50 1.14 -20.51
N GLY A 302 -9.79 1.06 -20.20
CA GLY A 302 -10.29 0.29 -19.05
C GLY A 302 -10.06 -1.21 -19.19
N LYS A 303 -10.27 -1.77 -20.38
CA LYS A 303 -10.03 -3.21 -20.66
C LYS A 303 -8.55 -3.58 -20.62
N GLU A 304 -7.66 -2.70 -21.07
CA GLU A 304 -6.22 -2.97 -21.04
C GLU A 304 -5.66 -3.10 -19.62
N LYS A 305 -6.15 -2.29 -18.66
CA LYS A 305 -5.73 -2.35 -17.24
C LYS A 305 -5.99 -3.73 -16.62
N TRP A 306 -7.19 -4.26 -16.82
CA TRP A 306 -7.63 -5.54 -16.25
C TRP A 306 -7.07 -6.76 -16.95
N LYS A 307 -6.78 -6.65 -18.25
CA LYS A 307 -6.27 -7.76 -19.08
C LYS A 307 -4.99 -8.38 -18.51
N GLY A 308 -4.05 -7.55 -18.03
CA GLY A 308 -2.80 -8.03 -17.45
C GLY A 308 -3.04 -8.89 -16.20
N LEU A 309 -3.83 -8.36 -15.25
CA LEU A 309 -4.19 -9.06 -14.01
C LEU A 309 -4.97 -10.33 -14.31
N TYR A 310 -5.94 -10.27 -15.23
CA TYR A 310 -6.73 -11.41 -15.66
C TYR A 310 -5.86 -12.55 -16.22
N ASN A 311 -4.96 -12.23 -17.15
CA ASN A 311 -4.08 -13.22 -17.78
C ASN A 311 -3.14 -13.85 -16.75
N PHE A 312 -2.59 -13.05 -15.83
CA PHE A 312 -1.82 -13.56 -14.70
C PHE A 312 -2.63 -14.55 -13.88
N LEU A 313 -3.88 -14.23 -13.51
CA LEU A 313 -4.71 -15.11 -12.69
C LEU A 313 -5.03 -16.42 -13.38
N VAL A 314 -5.43 -16.39 -14.65
CA VAL A 314 -5.73 -17.60 -15.41
C VAL A 314 -4.49 -18.50 -15.51
N ASP A 315 -3.32 -17.92 -15.85
CA ASP A 315 -2.05 -18.66 -15.87
C ASP A 315 -1.71 -19.23 -14.48
N PHE A 316 -1.76 -18.41 -13.44
CA PHE A 316 -1.43 -18.80 -12.08
C PHE A 316 -2.34 -19.92 -11.54
N ILE A 317 -3.65 -19.82 -11.74
CA ILE A 317 -4.63 -20.85 -11.33
C ILE A 317 -4.46 -22.13 -12.15
N SER A 318 -4.05 -22.04 -13.41
CA SER A 318 -3.82 -23.22 -14.25
C SER A 318 -2.56 -24.01 -13.88
N ARG A 319 -1.56 -23.34 -13.31
CA ARG A 319 -0.25 -23.94 -12.99
C ARG A 319 -0.22 -24.68 -11.66
N TYR A 320 -1.09 -24.33 -10.72
CA TYR A 320 -1.07 -24.84 -9.36
C TYR A 320 -2.45 -25.34 -8.93
N PRO A 321 -2.53 -26.45 -8.17
CA PRO A 321 -3.79 -26.90 -7.59
C PRO A 321 -4.18 -26.08 -6.33
N GLU A 322 -3.18 -25.69 -5.52
CA GLU A 322 -3.34 -24.93 -4.29
C GLU A 322 -2.09 -24.08 -4.01
N TYR A 323 -2.20 -23.08 -3.13
CA TYR A 323 -1.05 -22.30 -2.69
C TYR A 323 -0.25 -23.07 -1.62
N LYS A 324 1.04 -22.72 -1.44
CA LYS A 324 2.01 -23.45 -0.60
C LYS A 324 1.58 -23.81 0.83
N ASN A 325 0.63 -23.07 1.42
CA ASN A 325 0.13 -23.27 2.78
C ASN A 325 -1.32 -23.79 2.80
N GLY A 326 -1.76 -24.46 1.73
CA GLY A 326 -3.10 -25.08 1.61
C GLY A 326 -4.25 -24.09 1.43
N ILE A 327 -3.96 -22.80 1.21
CA ILE A 327 -4.99 -21.79 0.93
C ILE A 327 -5.31 -21.74 -0.57
N PRO A 328 -6.52 -21.32 -0.96
CA PRO A 328 -6.89 -21.21 -2.35
C PRO A 328 -6.09 -20.10 -3.04
N LEU A 329 -5.76 -20.31 -4.32
CA LEU A 329 -4.91 -19.40 -5.09
C LEU A 329 -5.51 -17.99 -5.22
N LEU A 330 -6.83 -17.88 -5.39
CA LEU A 330 -7.51 -16.58 -5.42
C LEU A 330 -7.50 -15.88 -4.06
N GLN A 331 -7.56 -16.65 -2.96
CA GLN A 331 -7.37 -16.08 -1.62
C GLN A 331 -5.98 -15.48 -1.48
N ALA A 332 -4.94 -16.20 -1.94
CA ALA A 332 -3.55 -15.73 -1.88
C ALA A 332 -3.38 -14.38 -2.59
N VAL A 333 -3.94 -14.25 -3.79
CA VAL A 333 -3.92 -12.97 -4.54
C VAL A 333 -4.69 -11.89 -3.79
N LEU A 334 -5.90 -12.17 -3.29
CA LEU A 334 -6.69 -11.19 -2.54
C LEU A 334 -5.96 -10.70 -1.27
N ARG A 335 -5.27 -11.59 -0.56
CA ARG A 335 -4.44 -11.23 0.60
C ARG A 335 -3.33 -10.26 0.24
N ILE A 336 -2.69 -10.47 -0.91
CA ILE A 336 -1.65 -9.58 -1.44
C ILE A 336 -2.26 -8.23 -1.83
N ILE A 337 -3.35 -8.22 -2.60
CA ILE A 337 -4.00 -6.99 -3.05
C ILE A 337 -4.40 -6.14 -1.84
N TRP A 338 -5.03 -6.73 -0.82
CA TRP A 338 -5.52 -5.99 0.33
C TRP A 338 -4.52 -5.82 1.47
N GLY A 339 -3.30 -6.37 1.35
CA GLY A 339 -2.22 -6.23 2.34
C GLY A 339 -2.61 -6.67 3.75
N HIS A 340 -3.39 -7.75 3.88
CA HIS A 340 -4.12 -8.06 5.09
C HIS A 340 -3.61 -9.33 5.79
N PRO A 341 -3.08 -9.25 7.03
CA PRO A 341 -2.79 -10.43 7.85
C PRO A 341 -4.06 -11.12 8.37
N ILE A 342 -5.24 -10.47 8.35
CA ILE A 342 -6.49 -10.99 8.92
C ILE A 342 -7.20 -12.00 8.00
N ALA A 343 -6.57 -12.50 6.95
CA ALA A 343 -7.15 -13.61 6.21
C ALA A 343 -7.13 -14.94 6.97
N ARG A 344 -6.79 -14.94 8.27
CA ARG A 344 -7.16 -16.03 9.18
C ARG A 344 -8.66 -16.04 9.53
N ARG A 345 -9.42 -14.94 9.38
CA ARG A 345 -10.88 -14.89 9.60
C ARG A 345 -11.60 -14.29 8.39
N VAL A 346 -12.46 -15.08 7.75
CA VAL A 346 -13.22 -14.66 6.56
C VAL A 346 -14.54 -14.04 7.01
N THR A 347 -14.63 -12.71 6.90
CA THR A 347 -15.82 -11.93 7.26
C THR A 347 -16.73 -11.68 6.05
N GLY A 348 -17.99 -11.28 6.28
CA GLY A 348 -18.92 -10.90 5.20
C GLY A 348 -18.38 -9.85 4.22
N GLN A 349 -17.63 -8.82 4.67
CA GLN A 349 -17.02 -7.86 3.74
C GLN A 349 -15.87 -8.47 2.94
N THR A 350 -15.11 -9.40 3.52
CA THR A 350 -14.05 -10.10 2.78
C THR A 350 -14.67 -10.93 1.65
N VAL A 351 -15.79 -11.60 1.94
CA VAL A 351 -16.62 -12.28 0.95
C VAL A 351 -17.08 -11.31 -0.15
N MET A 352 -17.64 -10.15 0.22
CA MET A 352 -18.08 -9.15 -0.76
C MET A 352 -16.93 -8.57 -1.59
N ARG A 353 -15.75 -8.33 -1.01
CA ARG A 353 -14.55 -7.94 -1.77
C ARG A 353 -14.16 -9.01 -2.78
N GLY A 354 -14.22 -10.29 -2.40
CA GLY A 354 -13.99 -11.40 -3.32
C GLY A 354 -15.02 -11.46 -4.45
N ILE A 355 -16.31 -11.27 -4.14
CA ILE A 355 -17.39 -11.23 -5.13
C ILE A 355 -17.16 -10.07 -6.11
N ASN A 356 -16.87 -8.87 -5.61
CA ASN A 356 -16.63 -7.69 -6.44
C ASN A 356 -15.35 -7.82 -7.28
N PHE A 357 -14.33 -8.49 -6.75
CA PHE A 357 -13.11 -8.82 -7.50
C PHE A 357 -13.41 -9.74 -8.69
N LEU A 358 -14.11 -10.85 -8.45
CA LEU A 358 -14.51 -11.77 -9.53
C LEU A 358 -15.44 -11.12 -10.54
N LYS A 359 -16.35 -10.26 -10.07
CA LYS A 359 -17.28 -9.53 -10.92
C LYS A 359 -16.55 -8.52 -11.82
N SER A 360 -15.55 -7.83 -11.29
CA SER A 360 -14.71 -6.92 -12.08
C SER A 360 -13.94 -7.69 -13.15
N LEU A 361 -13.37 -8.85 -12.81
CA LEU A 361 -12.68 -9.72 -13.77
C LEU A 361 -13.62 -10.30 -14.83
N SER A 362 -14.86 -10.64 -14.49
CA SER A 362 -15.83 -11.15 -15.47
C SER A 362 -16.24 -10.07 -16.49
N ILE A 363 -16.38 -8.82 -16.03
CA ILE A 363 -16.80 -7.69 -16.85
C ILE A 363 -15.65 -7.15 -17.70
N HIS A 364 -14.47 -6.99 -17.10
CA HIS A 364 -13.32 -6.32 -17.73
C HIS A 364 -12.27 -7.29 -18.29
N GLY A 365 -12.49 -8.59 -18.15
CA GLY A 365 -11.66 -9.62 -18.75
C GLY A 365 -11.57 -9.50 -20.29
N PRO A 366 -10.57 -10.15 -20.90
CA PRO A 366 -10.28 -10.02 -22.32
C PRO A 366 -11.35 -10.63 -23.23
N ASN A 367 -12.13 -11.61 -22.74
CA ASN A 367 -13.16 -12.26 -23.55
C ASN A 367 -14.40 -11.37 -23.67
N PRO A 368 -15.14 -11.45 -24.80
CA PRO A 368 -16.34 -10.66 -25.02
C PRO A 368 -17.52 -11.08 -24.12
N SER A 369 -17.55 -12.34 -23.67
CA SER A 369 -18.59 -12.86 -22.76
C SER A 369 -18.10 -12.85 -21.31
N ARG A 370 -18.99 -12.42 -20.41
CA ARG A 370 -18.74 -12.45 -18.95
C ARG A 370 -18.66 -13.88 -18.44
N GLU A 371 -19.51 -14.74 -18.98
CA GLU A 371 -19.59 -16.17 -18.66
C GLU A 371 -18.29 -16.87 -19.06
N GLU A 372 -17.75 -16.55 -20.25
CA GLU A 372 -16.46 -17.08 -20.70
C GLU A 372 -15.31 -16.60 -19.80
N ASN A 373 -15.30 -15.31 -19.45
CA ASN A 373 -14.31 -14.77 -18.51
C ASN A 373 -14.33 -15.48 -17.15
N LEU A 374 -15.52 -15.76 -16.60
CA LEU A 374 -15.70 -16.52 -15.35
C LEU A 374 -15.26 -17.97 -15.49
N LYS A 375 -15.58 -18.61 -16.62
CA LYS A 375 -15.29 -20.02 -16.85
C LYS A 375 -13.79 -20.29 -16.89
N CYS A 376 -13.01 -19.40 -17.49
CA CYS A 376 -11.54 -19.46 -17.47
C CYS A 376 -10.94 -19.24 -16.07
N LEU A 377 -11.63 -18.54 -15.17
CA LEU A 377 -11.28 -18.43 -13.75
C LEU A 377 -11.82 -19.62 -12.92
N GLY A 378 -12.51 -20.57 -13.57
CA GLY A 378 -13.05 -21.77 -12.96
C GLY A 378 -14.40 -21.58 -12.26
N PHE A 379 -15.20 -20.59 -12.65
CA PHE A 379 -16.54 -20.35 -12.12
C PHE A 379 -17.62 -20.55 -13.17
N VAL A 380 -18.76 -21.10 -12.74
CA VAL A 380 -19.98 -21.22 -13.54
C VAL A 380 -21.14 -20.64 -12.72
N LEU A 381 -21.99 -19.81 -13.32
CA LEU A 381 -23.14 -19.18 -12.65
C LEU A 381 -24.34 -20.14 -12.56
N ASP A 382 -24.12 -21.29 -11.94
CA ASP A 382 -25.13 -22.32 -11.66
C ASP A 382 -25.52 -22.33 -10.16
N ASP A 383 -26.32 -23.32 -9.76
CA ASP A 383 -26.78 -23.45 -8.38
C ASP A 383 -25.65 -23.81 -7.39
N ASN A 384 -24.46 -24.19 -7.89
CA ASN A 384 -23.27 -24.48 -7.08
C ASN A 384 -22.30 -23.30 -6.99
N PHE A 385 -22.64 -22.13 -7.57
CA PHE A 385 -21.75 -20.96 -7.59
C PHE A 385 -21.28 -20.56 -6.19
N ASP A 386 -22.20 -20.44 -5.23
CA ASP A 386 -21.90 -19.99 -3.86
C ASP A 386 -20.88 -20.91 -3.19
N ARG A 387 -21.07 -22.23 -3.34
CA ARG A 387 -20.14 -23.26 -2.85
C ARG A 387 -18.78 -23.16 -3.53
N THR A 388 -18.77 -23.11 -4.87
CA THR A 388 -17.54 -23.02 -5.68
C THR A 388 -16.73 -21.76 -5.32
N PHE A 389 -17.42 -20.64 -5.09
CA PHE A 389 -16.83 -19.39 -4.63
C PHE A 389 -16.14 -19.57 -3.28
N CYS A 390 -16.82 -20.15 -2.29
CA CYS A 390 -16.25 -20.34 -0.97
C CYS A 390 -15.03 -21.27 -1.00
N GLU A 391 -15.12 -22.38 -1.74
CA GLU A 391 -14.03 -23.35 -1.90
C GLU A 391 -12.81 -22.72 -2.58
N LYS A 392 -13.00 -21.99 -3.69
CA LYS A 392 -11.89 -21.45 -4.48
C LYS A 392 -11.32 -20.12 -4.00
N VAL A 393 -12.04 -19.38 -3.16
CA VAL A 393 -11.64 -18.02 -2.74
C VAL A 393 -11.32 -17.94 -1.25
N PHE A 394 -11.83 -18.84 -0.39
CA PHE A 394 -11.69 -18.68 1.07
C PHE A 394 -11.28 -19.92 1.88
N SER A 395 -11.37 -21.14 1.33
CA SER A 395 -11.22 -22.44 2.02
C SER A 395 -12.25 -22.62 3.13
N VAL A 396 -13.14 -23.60 2.97
CA VAL A 396 -14.41 -23.68 3.75
C VAL A 396 -14.28 -24.25 5.16
N GLU A 397 -13.14 -24.88 5.52
CA GLU A 397 -13.00 -25.52 6.84
C GLU A 397 -13.19 -24.50 7.99
N GLY A 398 -14.33 -24.63 8.69
CA GLY A 398 -14.69 -23.80 9.85
C GLY A 398 -15.45 -22.49 9.56
N LEU A 399 -15.83 -22.21 8.31
CA LEU A 399 -16.41 -20.91 7.90
C LEU A 399 -17.89 -20.95 7.51
N GLU A 400 -18.50 -22.13 7.54
CA GLU A 400 -19.89 -22.37 7.19
C GLU A 400 -20.85 -21.46 8.00
N HIS A 401 -20.56 -21.21 9.28
CA HIS A 401 -21.39 -20.36 10.13
C HIS A 401 -21.32 -18.86 9.78
N GLU A 402 -20.17 -18.33 9.33
CA GLU A 402 -20.05 -16.92 8.91
C GLU A 402 -20.63 -16.70 7.50
N ILE A 403 -20.47 -17.68 6.61
CA ILE A 403 -21.10 -17.68 5.28
C ILE A 403 -22.62 -17.79 5.43
N ASN A 404 -23.13 -18.65 6.33
CA ASN A 404 -24.56 -18.78 6.63
C ASN A 404 -25.16 -17.56 7.35
N ALA A 405 -24.34 -16.67 7.93
CA ALA A 405 -24.81 -15.38 8.45
C ALA A 405 -25.22 -14.43 7.31
N TYR A 406 -24.71 -14.66 6.10
CA TYR A 406 -25.23 -14.05 4.88
C TYR A 406 -26.58 -14.71 4.53
N LYS A 407 -27.68 -14.00 4.76
CA LYS A 407 -29.04 -14.52 4.53
C LYS A 407 -29.46 -14.53 3.04
N GLY A 408 -28.56 -14.23 2.11
CA GLY A 408 -28.82 -14.14 0.66
C GLY A 408 -27.95 -15.11 -0.15
N SER A 409 -28.14 -15.16 -1.48
CA SER A 409 -27.28 -15.97 -2.35
C SER A 409 -26.15 -15.12 -2.94
N LEU A 410 -24.92 -15.62 -2.89
CA LEU A 410 -23.75 -14.95 -3.50
C LEU A 410 -23.89 -14.86 -5.03
N ARG A 411 -24.51 -15.85 -5.66
CA ARG A 411 -24.90 -15.83 -7.07
C ARG A 411 -25.87 -14.68 -7.36
N GLN A 412 -26.83 -14.45 -6.48
CA GLN A 412 -27.76 -13.31 -6.62
C GLN A 412 -27.01 -11.99 -6.47
N GLU A 413 -26.08 -11.84 -5.52
CA GLU A 413 -25.24 -10.62 -5.42
C GLU A 413 -24.32 -10.42 -6.62
N PHE A 414 -23.77 -11.52 -7.12
CA PHE A 414 -22.95 -11.48 -8.32
C PHE A 414 -23.77 -10.97 -9.52
N THR A 415 -25.04 -11.39 -9.62
CA THR A 415 -25.95 -11.06 -10.72
C THR A 415 -26.60 -9.68 -10.56
N ASN A 416 -27.01 -9.33 -9.34
CA ASN A 416 -27.68 -8.08 -9.02
C ASN A 416 -26.66 -6.95 -8.99
N TRP A 417 -26.88 -5.90 -9.77
CA TRP A 417 -26.04 -4.70 -9.76
C TRP A 417 -26.81 -3.58 -9.09
N GLU A 418 -26.45 -3.21 -7.86
CA GLU A 418 -26.85 -1.92 -7.32
C GLU A 418 -25.93 -0.82 -7.88
N PRO A 419 -26.46 0.19 -8.61
CA PRO A 419 -25.66 1.18 -9.33
C PRO A 419 -24.74 2.05 -8.46
N VAL A 420 -24.97 2.13 -7.15
CA VAL A 420 -24.23 3.04 -6.25
C VAL A 420 -23.28 2.28 -5.33
N GLY A 421 -23.67 1.09 -4.84
CA GLY A 421 -22.78 0.21 -4.08
C GLY A 421 -21.64 -0.28 -4.95
N GLY A 422 -21.95 -1.05 -6.00
CA GLY A 422 -20.96 -1.73 -6.83
C GLY A 422 -19.99 -0.80 -7.57
N VAL A 423 -20.38 0.44 -7.88
CA VAL A 423 -19.46 1.45 -8.45
C VAL A 423 -18.39 1.82 -7.45
N THR A 424 -18.70 1.82 -6.15
CA THR A 424 -17.73 2.29 -5.17
C THR A 424 -16.79 1.21 -4.66
N GLU A 425 -17.21 -0.06 -4.61
CA GLU A 425 -16.26 -1.14 -4.35
C GLU A 425 -15.34 -1.41 -5.54
N ALA A 426 -15.80 -1.22 -6.77
CA ALA A 426 -14.96 -1.26 -7.97
C ALA A 426 -13.88 -0.16 -7.93
N VAL A 427 -14.27 1.06 -7.53
CA VAL A 427 -13.35 2.18 -7.28
C VAL A 427 -12.34 1.87 -6.18
N GLU A 428 -12.76 1.21 -5.08
CA GLU A 428 -11.85 0.83 -3.98
C GLU A 428 -10.75 -0.12 -4.48
N LEU A 429 -11.15 -1.09 -5.31
CA LEU A 429 -10.25 -2.06 -5.92
C LEU A 429 -9.32 -1.43 -6.97
N ASP A 430 -9.85 -0.56 -7.83
CA ASP A 430 -9.06 0.18 -8.84
C ASP A 430 -8.02 1.08 -8.17
N ASN A 431 -8.40 1.83 -7.13
CA ASN A 431 -7.46 2.67 -6.37
C ASN A 431 -6.37 1.82 -5.71
N ARG A 432 -6.75 0.68 -5.11
CA ARG A 432 -5.78 -0.21 -4.48
C ARG A 432 -4.80 -0.81 -5.48
N LEU A 433 -5.28 -1.20 -6.66
CA LEU A 433 -4.44 -1.74 -7.73
C LEU A 433 -3.56 -0.65 -8.35
N ALA A 434 -4.05 0.58 -8.47
CA ALA A 434 -3.25 1.73 -8.88
C ALA A 434 -2.11 2.00 -7.90
N ASP A 435 -2.40 2.07 -6.59
CA ASP A 435 -1.39 2.23 -5.53
C ASP A 435 -0.32 1.13 -5.59
N LEU A 436 -0.75 -0.13 -5.70
CA LEU A 436 0.16 -1.26 -5.84
C LEU A 436 1.02 -1.12 -7.09
N SER A 437 0.44 -0.82 -8.24
CA SER A 437 1.18 -0.73 -9.51
C SER A 437 2.20 0.42 -9.55
N GLY A 438 1.98 1.49 -8.77
CA GLY A 438 2.85 2.66 -8.73
C GLY A 438 4.23 2.35 -8.15
N CYS A 439 4.28 1.50 -7.11
CA CYS A 439 5.52 1.22 -6.37
C CYS A 439 5.91 -0.27 -6.35
N TRP A 440 4.96 -1.17 -6.62
CA TRP A 440 5.10 -2.60 -6.41
C TRP A 440 4.84 -3.41 -7.68
N ARG A 441 5.41 -4.60 -7.73
CA ARG A 441 5.16 -5.62 -8.75
C ARG A 441 4.82 -6.92 -8.06
N PHE A 442 3.94 -7.69 -8.69
CA PHE A 442 3.72 -9.06 -8.26
C PHE A 442 4.96 -9.88 -8.61
N VAL A 443 5.50 -10.60 -7.65
CA VAL A 443 6.67 -11.46 -7.83
C VAL A 443 6.29 -12.91 -7.53
N GLU A 444 6.72 -13.82 -8.39
CA GLU A 444 6.73 -15.25 -8.10
C GLU A 444 8.17 -15.70 -7.90
N THR A 445 8.38 -16.61 -6.96
CA THR A 445 9.70 -17.17 -6.65
C THR A 445 9.84 -18.60 -7.17
N LYS A 446 11.06 -19.15 -7.15
CA LYS A 446 11.36 -20.49 -7.69
C LYS A 446 10.61 -21.60 -6.94
N GLU A 447 10.50 -21.47 -5.63
CA GLU A 447 9.77 -22.41 -4.78
C GLU A 447 8.25 -22.12 -4.75
N GLY A 448 7.74 -21.23 -5.61
CA GLY A 448 6.32 -20.98 -5.79
C GLY A 448 5.69 -19.98 -4.82
N TYR A 449 6.48 -19.21 -4.06
CA TYR A 449 5.94 -18.12 -3.26
C TYR A 449 5.45 -16.98 -4.15
N LEU A 450 4.37 -16.32 -3.73
CA LEU A 450 3.81 -15.14 -4.36
C LEU A 450 3.92 -13.93 -3.43
N GLY A 451 4.22 -12.76 -3.98
CA GLY A 451 4.39 -11.56 -3.17
C GLY A 451 4.40 -10.25 -3.95
N LEU A 452 4.78 -9.18 -3.25
CA LEU A 452 5.03 -7.85 -3.77
C LEU A 452 6.53 -7.52 -3.65
N GLY A 453 7.16 -7.20 -4.77
CA GLY A 453 8.50 -6.64 -4.83
C GLY A 453 8.49 -5.19 -5.34
N PRO A 454 9.59 -4.44 -5.17
CA PRO A 454 9.73 -3.09 -5.72
C PRO A 454 9.58 -3.06 -7.24
N LYS A 455 9.17 -1.92 -7.80
CA LYS A 455 8.98 -1.69 -9.24
C LYS A 455 10.11 -2.22 -10.13
N GLY A 456 11.35 -2.04 -9.69
CA GLY A 456 12.56 -2.44 -10.41
C GLY A 456 13.04 -3.87 -10.11
N ALA A 457 12.24 -4.70 -9.43
CA ALA A 457 12.54 -6.12 -9.26
C ALA A 457 12.55 -6.86 -10.62
N VAL A 458 13.46 -7.82 -10.79
CA VAL A 458 13.60 -8.62 -12.01
C VAL A 458 13.82 -10.10 -11.68
N PRO A 459 13.53 -11.03 -12.61
CA PRO A 459 13.91 -12.42 -12.45
C PRO A 459 15.42 -12.57 -12.19
N GLY A 460 15.77 -13.43 -11.23
CA GLY A 460 17.14 -13.61 -10.73
C GLY A 460 17.47 -12.79 -9.48
N ASP A 461 16.62 -11.83 -9.10
CA ASP A 461 16.74 -11.17 -7.79
C ASP A 461 16.44 -12.16 -6.65
N ILE A 462 17.03 -11.92 -5.49
CA ILE A 462 17.00 -12.80 -4.33
C ILE A 462 16.05 -12.24 -3.28
N VAL A 463 15.13 -13.06 -2.80
CA VAL A 463 14.35 -12.79 -1.59
C VAL A 463 15.21 -13.16 -0.38
N ALA A 464 15.47 -12.19 0.49
CA ALA A 464 16.28 -12.39 1.69
C ALA A 464 15.55 -11.87 2.94
N ILE A 465 15.86 -12.47 4.08
CA ILE A 465 15.49 -11.94 5.39
C ILE A 465 16.78 -11.55 6.11
N LEU A 466 16.87 -10.30 6.52
CA LEU A 466 18.06 -9.72 7.15
C LEU A 466 17.80 -9.43 8.62
N THR A 467 18.81 -9.66 9.46
CA THR A 467 18.78 -9.29 10.88
C THR A 467 18.49 -7.81 11.06
N GLY A 468 17.60 -7.44 11.97
CA GLY A 468 17.24 -6.04 12.23
C GLY A 468 16.33 -5.39 11.15
N SER A 469 16.04 -6.07 10.04
CA SER A 469 15.06 -5.59 9.06
C SER A 469 13.64 -5.91 9.53
N SER A 470 12.71 -4.98 9.34
CA SER A 470 11.30 -5.18 9.69
C SER A 470 10.52 -6.01 8.67
N ALA A 471 11.07 -6.26 7.48
CA ALA A 471 10.40 -7.01 6.41
C ALA A 471 11.43 -7.78 5.55
N PRO A 472 10.99 -8.82 4.80
CA PRO A 472 11.80 -9.41 3.74
C PRO A 472 12.22 -8.36 2.71
N VAL A 473 13.41 -8.52 2.14
CA VAL A 473 13.97 -7.62 1.14
C VAL A 473 14.29 -8.36 -0.15
N ILE A 474 14.32 -7.62 -1.26
CA ILE A 474 14.84 -8.12 -2.53
C ILE A 474 16.25 -7.58 -2.74
N LEU A 475 17.20 -8.47 -2.98
CA LEU A 475 18.61 -8.19 -3.22
C LEU A 475 19.01 -8.61 -4.64
N ARG A 476 19.91 -7.84 -5.27
CA ARG A 476 20.47 -8.16 -6.59
C ARG A 476 21.96 -8.40 -6.48
N LYS A 477 22.45 -9.57 -6.93
CA LYS A 477 23.89 -9.85 -7.02
C LYS A 477 24.57 -8.88 -7.99
N SER A 478 25.74 -8.36 -7.59
CA SER A 478 26.53 -7.39 -8.35
C SER A 478 28.03 -7.62 -8.06
N GLY A 479 28.63 -8.61 -8.73
CA GLY A 479 29.97 -9.09 -8.39
C GLY A 479 29.97 -9.77 -7.03
N ASP A 480 30.92 -9.41 -6.17
CA ASP A 480 31.05 -9.94 -4.80
C ASP A 480 30.13 -9.27 -3.77
N HIS A 481 29.26 -8.34 -4.23
CA HIS A 481 28.35 -7.58 -3.39
C HIS A 481 26.91 -7.74 -3.84
N PHE A 482 25.99 -7.30 -2.99
CA PHE A 482 24.57 -7.19 -3.27
C PHE A 482 24.17 -5.73 -3.39
N LYS A 483 23.15 -5.45 -4.20
CA LYS A 483 22.41 -4.20 -4.17
C LYS A 483 21.06 -4.46 -3.52
N HIS A 484 20.69 -3.62 -2.55
CA HIS A 484 19.33 -3.59 -2.04
C HIS A 484 18.39 -3.06 -3.11
N VAL A 485 17.48 -3.90 -3.60
CA VAL A 485 16.49 -3.50 -4.62
C VAL A 485 15.32 -2.81 -3.95
N GLY A 486 14.91 -3.26 -2.76
CA GLY A 486 13.85 -2.68 -1.94
C GLY A 486 13.26 -3.68 -0.95
N ALA A 487 12.41 -3.20 -0.02
CA ALA A 487 11.59 -4.10 0.80
C ALA A 487 10.58 -4.87 -0.04
N SER A 488 10.05 -5.95 0.52
CA SER A 488 9.07 -6.83 -0.12
C SER A 488 8.08 -7.42 0.87
N PHE A 489 6.98 -7.92 0.35
CA PHE A 489 6.00 -8.71 1.08
C PHE A 489 5.86 -10.05 0.38
N ILE A 490 6.24 -11.15 1.04
CA ILE A 490 6.09 -12.50 0.49
C ILE A 490 5.07 -13.25 1.33
N LEU A 491 4.00 -13.73 0.67
CA LEU A 491 2.92 -14.42 1.36
C LEU A 491 3.39 -15.80 1.81
N GLY A 492 3.25 -16.09 3.11
CA GLY A 492 3.68 -17.35 3.73
C GLY A 492 4.87 -17.16 4.65
N LEU A 493 5.85 -16.34 4.26
CA LEU A 493 7.05 -16.15 5.09
C LEU A 493 6.70 -15.55 6.46
N VAL A 494 5.69 -14.69 6.56
CA VAL A 494 5.40 -13.87 7.74
C VAL A 494 4.97 -14.67 8.99
N ASP A 495 4.72 -15.98 8.86
CA ASP A 495 4.17 -16.83 9.90
C ASP A 495 5.10 -18.01 10.27
N GLY A 496 5.97 -17.87 11.28
CA GLY A 496 6.63 -19.02 11.93
C GLY A 496 7.58 -19.89 11.07
N GLU A 497 7.73 -19.56 9.78
CA GLU A 497 8.45 -20.38 8.80
C GLU A 497 9.97 -20.21 8.92
N LEU A 498 10.47 -19.06 9.40
CA LEU A 498 11.90 -18.78 9.44
C LEU A 498 12.60 -19.62 10.49
N SER A 499 12.13 -19.57 11.75
CA SER A 499 12.73 -20.32 12.86
C SER A 499 12.87 -21.79 12.50
N LYS A 500 11.76 -22.40 12.05
CA LYS A 500 11.71 -23.80 11.64
C LYS A 500 12.64 -24.10 10.45
N SER A 501 12.67 -23.24 9.43
CA SER A 501 13.52 -23.46 8.26
C SER A 501 15.02 -23.31 8.59
N ILE A 502 15.38 -22.45 9.55
CA ILE A 502 16.75 -22.33 10.06
C ILE A 502 17.13 -23.59 10.86
N GLU A 503 16.27 -24.03 11.79
CA GLU A 503 16.49 -25.24 12.59
C GLU A 503 16.65 -26.50 11.73
N GLU A 504 15.86 -26.61 10.65
CA GLU A 504 15.93 -27.70 9.68
C GLU A 504 17.13 -27.58 8.71
N GLY A 505 17.91 -26.50 8.79
CA GLY A 505 19.07 -26.24 7.92
C GLY A 505 18.72 -25.92 6.46
N LYS A 506 17.44 -25.62 6.18
CA LYS A 506 16.94 -25.31 4.83
C LYS A 506 17.43 -23.94 4.34
N TRP A 507 17.49 -22.96 5.24
CA TRP A 507 17.96 -21.61 4.94
C TRP A 507 19.21 -21.28 5.77
N PRO A 508 20.42 -21.57 5.25
CA PRO A 508 21.64 -21.34 5.99
C PRO A 508 21.88 -19.85 6.22
N ILE A 509 22.27 -19.52 7.45
CA ILE A 509 22.64 -18.15 7.83
C ILE A 509 23.95 -17.78 7.11
N GLN A 510 23.95 -16.63 6.46
CA GLN A 510 25.12 -16.07 5.77
C GLN A 510 25.21 -14.56 5.98
N SER A 511 26.38 -13.99 5.66
CA SER A 511 26.60 -12.55 5.69
C SER A 511 26.35 -11.94 4.32
N PHE A 512 25.59 -10.84 4.26
CA PHE A 512 25.32 -10.08 3.05
C PHE A 512 26.10 -8.77 3.07
N ASN A 513 26.92 -8.56 2.04
CA ASN A 513 27.62 -7.29 1.81
C ASN A 513 26.84 -6.45 0.81
N ILE A 514 26.14 -5.42 1.30
CA ILE A 514 25.22 -4.60 0.50
C ILE A 514 25.87 -3.25 0.19
N PHE A 515 26.04 -2.94 -1.10
CA PHE A 515 26.59 -1.67 -1.58
C PHE A 515 25.50 -0.71 -2.01
#